data_AF-O45303-F1
#
_entry.id   AF-O45303-F1
#
_cell.length_a   1.000
_cell.length_b   1.000
_cell.length_c   1.000
_cell.angle_alpha   90.00
_cell.angle_beta   90.00
_cell.angle_gamma   90.00
#
_symmetry.space_group_name_H-M   'P 1'
#
loop_
_entity.id
_entity.type
_entity.pdbx_description
1 polymer ?
#
loop_
_entity_poly.entity_id
_entity_poly.type
_entity_poly.pdbx_seq_one_letter_code
_entity_poly.pdbx_strand_id
1 'polypeptide(L)'
;MCSISRGKLSTVLKSTSSCIFENLAYEEHIFRTHNVAQNGEILLMWSNRPAVVIGRHQNPWIEVNIPYANKNNIQIVRRHSGGGTVYHDLGNLNISLLTTHAQHCRPKNLKFISDALNQQFSVKIVPNKRDDMELHPGERKCSGTAARIARGQAYHHLTLLVGADLQVLSKSLKSPWRDKIESNATRSVRAPAVGFLKQDDANANVEQSKLAIVEAYRKLFEESHIKTVNVAEEVKKNAEISKIFDELKAWKWIYGKSPKFQYSRENKSIIEVKDGLVLDTNQQFSPDL
;
A
#
# COMPACT_ATOMS: atom_id res chain seq x y z
N MET A 1 21.90 -12.01 -9.75
CA MET A 1 21.14 -11.54 -10.93
C MET A 1 19.69 -11.99 -10.78
N CYS A 2 18.73 -11.08 -10.87
CA CYS A 2 17.30 -11.44 -10.89
C CYS A 2 16.91 -11.94 -12.28
N SER A 3 17.16 -13.22 -12.57
CA SER A 3 16.72 -13.83 -13.82
C SER A 3 15.23 -14.20 -13.76
N ILE A 4 14.57 -14.16 -14.91
CA ILE A 4 13.20 -14.64 -15.07
C ILE A 4 13.29 -16.11 -15.49
N SER A 5 13.36 -17.03 -14.53
CA SER A 5 13.04 -18.43 -14.80
C SER A 5 11.53 -18.60 -14.82
N ARG A 6 11.01 -19.46 -15.70
CA ARG A 6 9.58 -19.80 -15.70
C ARG A 6 9.24 -20.47 -14.35
N GLY A 7 8.29 -19.91 -13.62
CA GLY A 7 7.82 -20.51 -12.37
C GLY A 7 6.93 -21.72 -12.66
N LYS A 8 6.82 -22.67 -11.71
CA LYS A 8 5.97 -23.84 -11.90
C LYS A 8 4.48 -23.50 -11.79
N LEU A 9 4.10 -22.93 -10.65
CA LEU A 9 2.71 -22.67 -10.29
C LEU A 9 2.53 -21.25 -9.78
N SER A 10 1.43 -20.62 -10.17
CA SER A 10 0.99 -19.35 -9.62
C SER A 10 -0.52 -19.27 -9.42
N THR A 11 -0.95 -18.40 -8.51
CA THR A 11 -2.35 -18.02 -8.34
C THR A 11 -2.53 -16.51 -8.40
N VAL A 12 -3.44 -16.04 -9.25
CA VAL A 12 -3.91 -14.66 -9.31
C VAL A 12 -5.19 -14.56 -8.48
N LEU A 13 -5.19 -13.71 -7.45
CA LEU A 13 -6.34 -13.42 -6.61
C LEU A 13 -6.83 -12.00 -6.88
N LYS A 14 -8.10 -11.84 -7.25
CA LYS A 14 -8.72 -10.52 -7.47
C LYS A 14 -9.74 -10.27 -6.36
N SER A 15 -9.47 -9.32 -5.47
CA SER A 15 -10.43 -8.96 -4.43
C SER A 15 -11.63 -8.23 -5.02
N THR A 16 -12.83 -8.59 -4.58
CA THR A 16 -14.05 -7.80 -4.84
C THR A 16 -14.32 -6.74 -3.77
N SER A 17 -13.58 -6.76 -2.65
CA SER A 17 -13.74 -5.76 -1.59
C SER A 17 -13.04 -4.46 -1.95
N SER A 18 -13.70 -3.35 -1.64
CA SER A 18 -13.12 -2.00 -1.67
C SER A 18 -12.82 -1.45 -0.26
N CYS A 19 -12.89 -2.28 0.78
CA CYS A 19 -12.54 -1.88 2.14
C CYS A 19 -11.05 -2.13 2.39
N ILE A 20 -10.32 -1.08 2.78
CA ILE A 20 -8.87 -1.16 3.00
C ILE A 20 -8.48 -2.15 4.10
N PHE A 21 -9.27 -2.20 5.18
CA PHE A 21 -9.02 -3.09 6.32
C PHE A 21 -9.22 -4.55 5.94
N GLU A 22 -10.26 -4.87 5.17
CA GLU A 22 -10.54 -6.23 4.69
C GLU A 22 -9.42 -6.72 3.76
N ASN A 23 -9.02 -5.89 2.81
CA ASN A 23 -7.96 -6.24 1.85
C ASN A 23 -6.59 -6.44 2.53
N LEU A 24 -6.22 -5.55 3.47
CA LEU A 24 -4.97 -5.72 4.23
C LEU A 24 -5.01 -6.92 5.18
N ALA A 25 -6.17 -7.22 5.78
CA ALA A 25 -6.33 -8.42 6.61
C ALA A 25 -6.14 -9.69 5.78
N TYR A 26 -6.69 -9.71 4.57
CA TYR A 26 -6.57 -10.83 3.64
C TYR A 26 -5.13 -10.98 3.10
N GLU A 27 -4.47 -9.89 2.70
CA GLU A 27 -3.04 -9.91 2.30
C GLU A 27 -2.17 -10.49 3.42
N GLU A 28 -2.38 -10.03 4.65
CA GLU A 28 -1.63 -10.51 5.82
C GLU A 28 -1.91 -11.97 6.15
N HIS A 29 -3.17 -12.40 6.06
CA HIS A 29 -3.53 -13.79 6.29
C HIS A 29 -2.84 -14.70 5.26
N ILE A 30 -2.96 -14.39 3.96
CA ILE A 30 -2.28 -15.13 2.89
C ILE A 30 -0.78 -15.18 3.17
N PHE A 31 -0.15 -14.05 3.52
CA PHE A 31 1.28 -14.02 3.81
C PHE A 31 1.70 -14.93 4.99
N ARG A 32 0.80 -15.13 5.98
CA ARG A 32 1.06 -15.98 7.15
C ARG A 32 0.79 -17.46 6.90
N THR A 33 -0.17 -17.80 6.04
CA THR A 33 -0.70 -19.18 5.92
C THR A 33 -0.36 -19.86 4.60
N HIS A 34 -0.17 -19.10 3.51
CA HIS A 34 0.21 -19.66 2.22
C HIS A 34 1.68 -20.07 2.23
N ASN A 35 1.98 -21.27 1.76
CA ASN A 35 3.35 -21.74 1.55
C ASN A 35 3.73 -21.60 0.08
N VAL A 36 4.43 -20.52 -0.30
CA VAL A 36 4.81 -20.27 -1.69
C VAL A 36 5.68 -21.40 -2.27
N ALA A 37 6.56 -22.02 -1.47
CA ALA A 37 7.45 -23.07 -1.96
C ALA A 37 6.69 -24.34 -2.38
N GLN A 38 5.56 -24.63 -1.72
CA GLN A 38 4.73 -25.80 -2.03
C GLN A 38 3.58 -25.47 -3.00
N ASN A 39 2.95 -24.31 -2.83
CA ASN A 39 1.68 -23.96 -3.47
C ASN A 39 1.81 -22.87 -4.56
N GLY A 40 3.03 -22.42 -4.87
CA GLY A 40 3.30 -21.44 -5.92
C GLY A 40 3.17 -19.98 -5.48
N GLU A 41 3.58 -19.07 -6.37
CA GLU A 41 3.57 -17.62 -6.13
C GLU A 41 2.16 -17.03 -6.24
N ILE A 42 1.88 -15.93 -5.52
CA ILE A 42 0.57 -15.25 -5.57
C ILE A 42 0.70 -13.83 -6.12
N LEU A 43 -0.18 -13.48 -7.05
CA LEU A 43 -0.48 -12.10 -7.43
C LEU A 43 -1.85 -11.71 -6.87
N LEU A 44 -1.89 -10.88 -5.83
CA LEU A 44 -3.12 -10.33 -5.26
C LEU A 44 -3.37 -8.93 -5.83
N MET A 45 -4.56 -8.69 -6.38
CA MET A 45 -4.96 -7.41 -6.98
C MET A 45 -6.22 -6.86 -6.31
N TRP A 46 -6.19 -5.58 -5.95
CA TRP A 46 -7.24 -4.96 -5.12
C TRP A 46 -7.25 -3.44 -5.26
N SER A 47 -8.42 -2.81 -5.12
CA SER A 47 -8.61 -1.35 -5.10
C SER A 47 -9.47 -0.99 -3.91
N ASN A 48 -9.28 0.20 -3.35
CA ASN A 48 -9.95 0.58 -2.11
C ASN A 48 -10.77 1.85 -2.33
N ARG A 49 -11.86 2.02 -1.57
CA ARG A 49 -12.47 3.34 -1.36
C ARG A 49 -11.43 4.29 -0.74
N PRO A 50 -11.69 5.62 -0.74
CA PRO A 50 -10.75 6.61 -0.22
C PRO A 50 -10.11 6.22 1.11
N ALA A 51 -8.78 6.04 1.09
CA ALA A 51 -8.00 5.68 2.25
C ALA A 51 -6.58 6.27 2.21
N VAL A 52 -6.04 6.62 3.37
CA VAL A 52 -4.62 6.93 3.56
C VAL A 52 -3.94 5.76 4.27
N VAL A 53 -2.92 5.20 3.62
CA VAL A 53 -2.19 4.03 4.11
C VAL A 53 -0.79 4.43 4.55
N ILE A 54 -0.56 4.47 5.85
CA ILE A 54 0.76 4.76 6.44
C ILE A 54 1.58 3.48 6.59
N GLY A 55 2.90 3.59 6.47
CA GLY A 55 3.84 2.50 6.73
C GLY A 55 3.93 2.12 8.22
N ARG A 56 4.46 0.92 8.48
CA ARG A 56 4.50 0.31 9.82
C ARG A 56 5.15 1.16 10.92
N HIS A 57 6.14 1.97 10.55
CA HIS A 57 6.97 2.78 11.47
C HIS A 57 6.77 4.30 11.30
N GLN A 58 5.69 4.72 10.65
CA GLN A 58 5.37 6.14 10.46
C GLN A 58 4.53 6.71 11.61
N ASN A 59 4.52 8.04 11.71
CA ASN A 59 3.66 8.78 12.63
C ASN A 59 2.49 9.41 11.83
N PRO A 60 1.22 9.00 12.05
CA PRO A 60 0.07 9.51 11.29
C PRO A 60 -0.12 11.02 11.44
N TRP A 61 0.17 11.59 12.61
CA TRP A 61 0.07 13.04 12.85
C TRP A 61 1.09 13.85 12.04
N ILE A 62 2.15 13.25 11.51
CA ILE A 62 3.14 13.92 10.63
C ILE A 62 2.78 13.76 9.16
N GLU A 63 2.23 12.60 8.81
CA GLU A 63 2.07 12.14 7.43
C GLU A 63 0.67 12.43 6.86
N VAL A 64 -0.35 12.48 7.71
CA VAL A 64 -1.76 12.54 7.30
C VAL A 64 -2.40 13.84 7.77
N ASN A 65 -3.18 14.46 6.90
CA ASN A 65 -4.13 15.49 7.28
C ASN A 65 -5.37 14.81 7.91
N ILE A 66 -5.26 14.41 9.17
CA ILE A 66 -6.32 13.66 9.87
C ILE A 66 -7.66 14.41 9.86
N PRO A 67 -7.73 15.74 10.10
CA PRO A 67 -9.00 16.46 10.06
C PRO A 67 -9.63 16.45 8.66
N TYR A 68 -8.82 16.61 7.61
CA TYR A 68 -9.31 16.49 6.23
C TYR A 68 -9.79 15.06 5.93
N ALA A 69 -9.06 14.04 6.36
CA ALA A 69 -9.44 12.65 6.15
C ALA A 69 -10.78 12.33 6.84
N ASN A 70 -10.92 12.69 8.12
CA ASN A 70 -12.15 12.52 8.89
C ASN A 70 -13.34 13.24 8.22
N LYS A 71 -13.16 14.53 7.86
CA LYS A 71 -14.20 15.33 7.20
C LYS A 71 -14.68 14.74 5.87
N ASN A 72 -13.81 14.06 5.13
CA ASN A 72 -14.11 13.49 3.81
C ASN A 72 -14.34 11.96 3.83
N ASN A 73 -14.56 11.36 5.01
CA ASN A 73 -14.75 9.92 5.18
C ASN A 73 -13.63 9.06 4.57
N ILE A 74 -12.39 9.55 4.62
CA ILE A 74 -11.20 8.87 4.12
C ILE A 74 -10.63 8.02 5.26
N GLN A 75 -10.56 6.71 5.04
CA GLN A 75 -10.08 5.77 6.07
C GLN A 75 -8.58 5.96 6.31
N ILE A 76 -8.14 5.99 7.57
CA ILE A 76 -6.70 5.98 7.90
C ILE A 76 -6.34 4.59 8.39
N VAL A 77 -5.32 3.98 7.80
CA VAL A 77 -4.85 2.65 8.19
C VAL A 77 -3.34 2.57 8.21
N ARG A 78 -2.82 1.72 9.09
CA ARG A 78 -1.40 1.34 9.13
C ARG A 78 -1.23 -0.05 8.51
N ARG A 79 -0.43 -0.16 7.45
CA ARG A 79 -0.07 -1.46 6.87
C ARG A 79 1.07 -2.13 7.66
N HIS A 80 1.24 -3.42 7.42
CA HIS A 80 2.28 -4.20 8.07
C HIS A 80 3.69 -3.99 7.51
N SER A 81 3.82 -3.64 6.23
CA SER A 81 5.10 -3.32 5.58
C SER A 81 5.61 -1.92 5.96
N GLY A 82 6.92 -1.70 5.79
CA GLY A 82 7.55 -0.39 5.97
C GLY A 82 7.22 0.59 4.83
N GLY A 83 7.99 1.67 4.74
CA GLY A 83 7.87 2.68 3.67
C GLY A 83 7.01 3.90 4.04
N GLY A 84 6.73 4.73 3.02
CA GLY A 84 6.02 6.00 3.16
C GLY A 84 4.49 5.89 3.14
N THR A 85 3.81 7.03 3.20
CA THR A 85 2.35 7.12 3.18
C THR A 85 1.85 7.31 1.75
N VAL A 86 0.76 6.62 1.41
CA VAL A 86 0.10 6.71 0.11
C VAL A 86 -1.41 6.94 0.28
N TYR A 87 -2.04 7.50 -0.75
CA TYR A 87 -3.50 7.64 -0.84
C TYR A 87 -4.04 6.62 -1.85
N HIS A 88 -5.16 6.00 -1.50
CA HIS A 88 -5.91 5.07 -2.36
C HIS A 88 -7.31 5.63 -2.62
N ASP A 89 -7.80 5.40 -3.83
CA ASP A 89 -9.21 5.44 -4.21
C ASP A 89 -9.47 4.35 -5.28
N LEU A 90 -10.64 4.36 -5.91
CA LEU A 90 -10.97 3.38 -6.96
C LEU A 90 -10.18 3.59 -8.26
N GLY A 91 -9.53 4.75 -8.43
CA GLY A 91 -8.58 5.03 -9.51
C GLY A 91 -7.16 4.55 -9.22
N ASN A 92 -6.92 3.97 -8.03
CA ASN A 92 -5.66 3.33 -7.65
C ASN A 92 -5.79 1.80 -7.64
N LEU A 93 -4.90 1.12 -8.37
CA LEU A 93 -4.76 -0.34 -8.35
C LEU A 93 -3.63 -0.75 -7.41
N ASN A 94 -3.92 -1.63 -6.46
CA ASN A 94 -2.91 -2.23 -5.58
C ASN A 94 -2.58 -3.63 -6.08
N ILE A 95 -1.30 -3.94 -6.09
CA ILE A 95 -0.74 -5.20 -6.58
C ILE A 95 0.20 -5.72 -5.52
N SER A 96 0.02 -6.96 -5.09
CA SER A 96 0.88 -7.64 -4.12
C SER A 96 1.40 -8.95 -4.71
N LEU A 97 2.72 -9.05 -4.86
CA LEU A 97 3.43 -10.22 -5.37
C LEU A 97 4.05 -10.99 -4.20
N LEU A 98 3.49 -12.14 -3.89
CA LEU A 98 3.93 -13.06 -2.86
C LEU A 98 4.89 -14.09 -3.44
N THR A 99 6.10 -14.13 -2.89
CA THR A 99 7.23 -14.94 -3.39
C THR A 99 7.94 -15.61 -2.22
N THR A 100 8.79 -16.59 -2.51
CA THR A 100 9.79 -17.01 -1.54
C THR A 100 10.77 -15.86 -1.30
N HIS A 101 11.42 -15.82 -0.13
CA HIS A 101 12.44 -14.81 0.15
C HIS A 101 13.57 -14.84 -0.89
N ALA A 102 13.95 -16.03 -1.37
CA ALA A 102 14.99 -16.20 -2.39
C ALA A 102 14.60 -15.64 -3.77
N GLN A 103 13.31 -15.64 -4.11
CA GLN A 103 12.81 -15.13 -5.39
C GLN A 103 12.36 -13.66 -5.31
N HIS A 104 12.33 -13.07 -4.12
CA HIS A 104 11.93 -11.68 -3.92
C HIS A 104 12.87 -10.73 -4.65
N CYS A 105 12.40 -10.11 -5.74
CA CYS A 105 13.16 -9.11 -6.48
C CYS A 105 12.26 -7.97 -6.97
N ARG A 106 12.35 -6.81 -6.33
CA ARG A 106 11.54 -5.62 -6.65
C ARG A 106 11.83 -5.09 -8.06
N PRO A 107 13.10 -4.92 -8.50
CA PRO A 107 13.37 -4.45 -9.86
C PRO A 107 12.77 -5.35 -10.94
N LYS A 108 12.84 -6.68 -10.76
CA LYS A 108 12.22 -7.66 -11.66
C LYS A 108 10.71 -7.47 -11.73
N ASN A 109 10.07 -7.35 -10.56
CA ASN A 109 8.63 -7.18 -10.46
C ASN A 109 8.15 -5.88 -11.14
N LEU A 110 8.87 -4.77 -10.91
CA LEU A 110 8.55 -3.49 -11.52
C LEU A 110 8.77 -3.48 -13.03
N LYS A 111 9.87 -4.07 -13.50
CA LYS A 111 10.14 -4.18 -14.94
C LYS A 111 9.02 -4.95 -15.63
N PHE A 112 8.68 -6.12 -15.09
CA PHE A 112 7.58 -6.95 -15.60
C PHE A 112 6.25 -6.19 -15.68
N ILE A 113 5.85 -5.51 -14.60
CA ILE A 113 4.60 -4.73 -14.58
C ILE A 113 4.66 -3.57 -15.58
N SER A 114 5.77 -2.84 -15.63
CA SER A 114 5.94 -1.73 -16.56
C SER A 114 5.88 -2.18 -18.02
N ASP A 115 6.45 -3.35 -18.35
CA ASP A 115 6.41 -3.91 -19.70
C ASP A 115 4.98 -4.31 -20.10
N ALA A 116 4.25 -4.95 -19.20
CA ALA A 116 2.86 -5.31 -19.42
C ALA A 116 1.98 -4.08 -19.69
N LEU A 117 2.18 -3.01 -18.92
CA LEU A 117 1.42 -1.77 -19.07
C LEU A 117 1.83 -0.98 -20.33
N ASN A 118 3.12 -0.91 -20.65
CA ASN A 118 3.63 -0.25 -21.87
C ASN A 118 3.17 -0.94 -23.17
N GLN A 119 2.84 -2.24 -23.12
CA GLN A 119 2.23 -2.95 -24.25
C GLN A 119 0.73 -2.65 -24.40
N GLN A 120 0.07 -2.29 -23.30
CA GLN A 120 -1.38 -2.07 -23.26
C GLN A 120 -1.79 -0.62 -23.50
N PHE A 121 -0.96 0.34 -23.08
CA PHE A 121 -1.28 1.76 -23.08
C PHE A 121 -0.23 2.57 -23.84
N SER A 122 -0.63 3.73 -24.37
CA SER A 122 0.28 4.63 -25.10
C SER A 122 1.24 5.42 -24.20
N VAL A 123 1.04 5.36 -22.88
CA VAL A 123 1.87 6.04 -21.89
C VAL A 123 3.12 5.23 -21.55
N LYS A 124 4.28 5.90 -21.50
CA LYS A 124 5.54 5.27 -21.11
C LYS A 124 5.72 5.25 -19.60
N ILE A 125 5.73 4.07 -19.02
CA ILE A 125 5.93 3.80 -17.59
C ILE A 125 7.32 3.18 -17.39
N VAL A 126 8.12 3.73 -16.49
CA VAL A 126 9.51 3.27 -16.25
C VAL A 126 9.77 3.12 -14.75
N PRO A 127 10.38 2.01 -14.30
CA PRO A 127 10.89 1.90 -12.93
C PRO A 127 12.06 2.86 -12.69
N ASN A 128 12.06 3.57 -11.57
CA ASN A 128 13.14 4.50 -11.20
C ASN A 128 14.19 3.83 -10.29
N LYS A 129 15.25 4.57 -9.93
CA LYS A 129 16.36 4.09 -9.07
C LYS A 129 15.96 3.79 -7.61
N ARG A 130 14.76 4.18 -7.17
CA ARG A 130 14.26 3.97 -5.81
C ARG A 130 13.22 2.85 -5.73
N ASP A 131 13.11 2.02 -6.77
CA ASP A 131 12.08 0.99 -6.91
C ASP A 131 10.65 1.59 -6.85
N ASP A 132 10.41 2.75 -7.46
CA ASP A 132 9.07 3.26 -7.79
C ASP A 132 8.84 3.17 -9.32
N MET A 133 7.66 3.57 -9.83
CA MET A 133 7.47 3.81 -11.28
C MET A 133 6.99 5.23 -11.57
N GLU A 134 7.42 5.74 -12.72
CA GLU A 134 7.17 7.10 -13.19
C GLU A 134 6.67 7.11 -14.63
N LEU A 135 5.84 8.11 -14.94
CA LEU A 135 5.35 8.40 -16.28
C LEU A 135 6.36 9.30 -17.01
N HIS A 136 6.61 8.98 -18.29
CA HIS A 136 7.38 9.80 -19.20
C HIS A 136 6.49 10.33 -20.33
N PRO A 137 6.63 11.63 -20.69
CA PRO A 137 7.57 12.62 -20.13
C PRO A 137 7.15 13.18 -18.75
N GLY A 138 8.10 13.83 -18.07
CA GLY A 138 7.86 14.62 -16.85
C GLY A 138 8.18 13.96 -15.51
N GLU A 139 8.68 12.71 -15.49
CA GLU A 139 9.12 12.01 -14.27
C GLU A 139 8.07 12.05 -13.14
N ARG A 140 6.80 11.89 -13.53
CA ARG A 140 5.66 11.94 -12.62
C ARG A 140 5.48 10.58 -11.96
N LYS A 141 5.66 10.49 -10.65
CA LYS A 141 5.45 9.22 -9.91
C LYS A 141 4.02 8.73 -10.07
N CYS A 142 3.84 7.51 -10.56
CA CYS A 142 2.55 6.83 -10.69
C CYS A 142 2.46 5.54 -9.86
N SER A 143 3.56 5.08 -9.25
CA SER A 143 3.57 3.89 -8.41
C SER A 143 4.53 4.05 -7.25
N GLY A 144 4.09 3.71 -6.04
CA GLY A 144 4.96 3.58 -4.86
C GLY A 144 5.02 2.14 -4.38
N THR A 145 6.18 1.70 -3.89
CA THR A 145 6.37 0.32 -3.43
C THR A 145 6.66 0.20 -1.94
N ALA A 146 6.35 -0.97 -1.38
CA ALA A 146 6.81 -1.41 -0.09
C ALA A 146 6.89 -2.95 -0.07
N ALA A 147 7.62 -3.50 0.90
CA ALA A 147 7.79 -4.93 1.01
C ALA A 147 7.76 -5.38 2.46
N ARG A 148 7.43 -6.66 2.66
CA ARG A 148 7.57 -7.35 3.94
C ARG A 148 8.23 -8.70 3.70
N ILE A 149 9.19 -9.04 4.55
CA ILE A 149 9.93 -10.30 4.53
C ILE A 149 9.77 -10.94 5.91
N ALA A 150 9.34 -12.20 5.96
CA ALA A 150 9.21 -12.97 7.19
C ALA A 150 9.10 -14.47 6.87
N ARG A 151 9.62 -15.33 7.76
CA ARG A 151 9.41 -16.79 7.71
C ARG A 151 9.70 -17.42 6.35
N GLY A 152 10.80 -17.01 5.71
CA GLY A 152 11.21 -17.53 4.40
C GLY A 152 10.39 -17.04 3.19
N GLN A 153 9.43 -16.14 3.40
CA GLN A 153 8.58 -15.58 2.36
C GLN A 153 8.68 -14.06 2.33
N ALA A 154 8.26 -13.48 1.21
CA ALA A 154 8.17 -12.03 1.06
C ALA A 154 6.98 -11.66 0.19
N TYR A 155 6.32 -10.54 0.52
CA TYR A 155 5.51 -9.82 -0.46
C TYR A 155 6.18 -8.51 -0.86
N HIS A 156 6.07 -8.21 -2.15
CA HIS A 156 6.30 -6.88 -2.71
C HIS A 156 4.94 -6.32 -3.11
N HIS A 157 4.48 -5.27 -2.45
CA HIS A 157 3.25 -4.60 -2.87
C HIS A 157 3.51 -3.19 -3.39
N LEU A 158 2.63 -2.75 -4.27
CA LEU A 158 2.75 -1.46 -4.92
C LEU A 158 1.39 -0.88 -5.28
N THR A 159 1.37 0.44 -5.39
CA THR A 159 0.24 1.20 -5.93
C THR A 159 0.46 1.46 -7.42
N LEU A 160 -0.61 1.61 -8.18
CA LEU A 160 -0.59 2.10 -9.55
C LEU A 160 -1.71 3.12 -9.69
N LEU A 161 -1.35 4.39 -9.80
CA LEU A 161 -2.27 5.49 -10.03
C LEU A 161 -2.73 5.43 -11.49
N VAL A 162 -3.91 4.90 -11.72
CA VAL A 162 -4.49 4.79 -13.07
C VAL A 162 -5.37 5.99 -13.38
N GLY A 163 -6.18 6.41 -12.41
CA GLY A 163 -7.12 7.53 -12.53
C GLY A 163 -7.50 8.12 -11.17
N ALA A 164 -6.56 8.15 -10.23
CA ALA A 164 -6.80 8.60 -8.85
C ALA A 164 -6.96 10.14 -8.76
N ASP A 165 -7.73 10.61 -7.79
CA ASP A 165 -7.91 12.04 -7.52
C ASP A 165 -6.66 12.63 -6.86
N LEU A 166 -5.83 13.29 -7.65
CA LEU A 166 -4.58 13.90 -7.19
C LEU A 166 -4.81 15.09 -6.25
N GLN A 167 -5.96 15.77 -6.31
CA GLN A 167 -6.26 16.86 -5.39
C GLN A 167 -6.58 16.31 -4.00
N VAL A 168 -7.40 15.27 -3.92
CA VAL A 168 -7.73 14.59 -2.65
C VAL A 168 -6.47 13.93 -2.09
N LEU A 169 -5.65 13.27 -2.93
CA LEU A 169 -4.33 12.75 -2.54
C LEU A 169 -3.48 13.85 -1.89
N SER A 170 -3.29 14.98 -2.58
CA SER A 170 -2.44 16.07 -2.10
C SER A 170 -2.92 16.65 -0.78
N LYS A 171 -4.23 16.86 -0.62
CA LYS A 171 -4.83 17.38 0.63
C LYS A 171 -4.72 16.39 1.78
N SER A 172 -4.92 15.10 1.52
CA SER A 172 -4.89 14.04 2.53
C SER A 172 -3.50 13.81 3.14
N LEU A 173 -2.42 14.15 2.42
CA LEU A 173 -1.02 13.91 2.84
C LEU A 173 -0.30 15.18 3.35
N LYS A 174 -1.05 16.25 3.62
CA LYS A 174 -0.53 17.53 4.14
C LYS A 174 -0.98 17.72 5.60
N SER A 175 -0.32 17.02 6.52
CA SER A 175 -0.60 17.19 7.96
C SER A 175 -0.45 18.66 8.39
N PRO A 176 -1.42 19.22 9.13
CA PRO A 176 -1.31 20.56 9.72
C PRO A 176 -0.39 20.60 10.96
N TRP A 177 0.01 19.45 11.50
CA TRP A 177 0.79 19.37 12.75
C TRP A 177 2.24 18.95 12.55
N ARG A 178 2.66 18.72 11.30
CA ARG A 178 4.01 18.28 10.95
C ARG A 178 5.10 19.07 11.66
N ASP A 179 5.00 20.39 11.62
CA ASP A 179 6.04 21.28 12.16
C ASP A 179 5.94 21.46 13.68
N LYS A 180 4.89 20.91 14.31
CA LYS A 180 4.71 20.88 15.77
C LYS A 180 5.20 19.55 16.39
N ILE A 181 5.67 18.59 15.57
CA ILE A 181 6.01 17.24 16.02
C ILE A 181 7.46 16.89 15.71
N GLU A 182 8.22 16.57 16.76
CA GLU A 182 9.56 16.01 16.66
C GLU A 182 9.50 14.49 16.88
N SER A 183 10.02 13.71 15.93
CA SER A 183 9.94 12.24 15.99
C SER A 183 10.97 11.57 15.09
N ASN A 184 11.53 10.45 15.54
CA ASN A 184 12.38 9.56 14.75
C ASN A 184 11.59 8.58 13.85
N ALA A 185 10.26 8.75 13.74
CA ALA A 185 9.44 7.92 12.86
C ALA A 185 9.85 8.03 11.38
N THR A 186 9.70 6.94 10.63
CA THR A 186 9.98 6.92 9.19
C THR A 186 9.15 7.99 8.47
N ARG A 187 9.82 8.89 7.75
CA ARG A 187 9.17 9.96 6.97
C ARG A 187 8.84 9.49 5.55
N SER A 188 7.76 10.01 4.98
CA SER A 188 7.51 9.82 3.54
C SER A 188 8.46 10.65 2.71
N VAL A 189 8.96 10.07 1.62
CA VAL A 189 9.71 10.81 0.60
C VAL A 189 8.73 11.35 -0.44
N ARG A 190 8.58 12.67 -0.49
CA ARG A 190 7.70 13.33 -1.47
C ARG A 190 8.29 13.20 -2.88
N ALA A 191 7.46 12.83 -3.85
CA ALA A 191 7.84 12.88 -5.25
C ALA A 191 7.79 14.34 -5.75
N PRO A 192 8.72 14.79 -6.61
CA PRO A 192 8.68 16.11 -7.21
C PRO A 192 7.40 16.36 -8.01
N ALA A 193 6.92 15.33 -8.70
CA ALA A 193 5.66 15.33 -9.43
C ALA A 193 4.94 13.97 -9.27
N VAL A 194 3.61 13.98 -9.35
CA VAL A 194 2.75 12.80 -9.26
C VAL A 194 1.81 12.82 -10.47
N GLY A 195 1.54 11.65 -11.04
CA GLY A 195 0.65 11.51 -12.18
C GLY A 195 -0.07 10.18 -12.20
N PHE A 196 -1.04 10.04 -13.10
CA PHE A 196 -1.79 8.81 -13.31
C PHE A 196 -1.92 8.48 -14.80
N LEU A 197 -2.04 7.20 -15.15
CA LEU A 197 -1.98 6.72 -16.53
C LEU A 197 -3.01 7.41 -17.44
N LYS A 198 -4.25 7.57 -16.95
CA LYS A 198 -5.36 8.21 -17.68
C LYS A 198 -5.12 9.69 -18.04
N GLN A 199 -4.09 10.33 -17.48
CA GLN A 199 -3.68 11.69 -17.90
C GLN A 199 -3.11 11.71 -19.31
N ASP A 200 -2.42 10.62 -19.71
CA ASP A 200 -1.67 10.56 -20.97
C ASP A 200 -2.27 9.55 -21.97
N ASP A 201 -3.08 8.60 -21.49
CA ASP A 201 -3.86 7.69 -22.31
C ASP A 201 -5.30 7.64 -21.79
N ALA A 202 -6.24 8.29 -22.48
CA ALA A 202 -7.64 8.39 -22.06
C ALA A 202 -8.34 7.02 -21.92
N ASN A 203 -7.82 5.98 -22.58
CA ASN A 203 -8.35 4.62 -22.48
C ASN A 203 -7.94 3.92 -21.18
N ALA A 204 -6.84 4.35 -20.55
CA ALA A 204 -6.32 3.71 -19.36
C ALA A 204 -7.33 3.69 -18.21
N ASN A 205 -7.62 2.48 -17.73
CA ASN A 205 -8.48 2.24 -16.59
C ASN A 205 -8.00 1.04 -15.77
N VAL A 206 -8.49 0.93 -14.54
CA VAL A 206 -8.05 -0.08 -13.58
C VAL A 206 -8.31 -1.50 -14.08
N GLU A 207 -9.44 -1.75 -14.76
CA GLU A 207 -9.76 -3.09 -15.26
C GLU A 207 -8.86 -3.52 -16.41
N GLN A 208 -8.58 -2.64 -17.37
CA GLN A 208 -7.60 -2.91 -18.43
C GLN A 208 -6.18 -3.09 -17.88
N SER A 209 -5.80 -2.30 -16.87
CA SER A 209 -4.51 -2.46 -16.19
C SER A 209 -4.41 -3.83 -15.51
N LYS A 210 -5.48 -4.27 -14.84
CA LYS A 210 -5.56 -5.63 -14.27
C LYS A 210 -5.41 -6.70 -15.33
N LEU A 211 -6.14 -6.60 -16.44
CA LEU A 211 -6.09 -7.59 -17.53
C LEU A 211 -4.68 -7.72 -18.12
N ALA A 212 -4.03 -6.59 -18.43
CA ALA A 212 -2.67 -6.59 -18.98
C ALA A 212 -1.66 -7.25 -18.05
N ILE A 213 -1.70 -6.90 -16.75
CA ILE A 213 -0.79 -7.46 -15.75
C ILE A 213 -1.06 -8.95 -15.54
N VAL A 214 -2.33 -9.37 -15.47
CA VAL A 214 -2.68 -10.80 -15.29
C VAL A 214 -2.22 -11.62 -16.48
N GLU A 215 -2.44 -11.15 -17.71
CA GLU A 215 -2.03 -11.86 -18.91
C GLU A 215 -0.51 -12.00 -18.98
N ALA A 216 0.21 -10.93 -18.69
CA ALA A 216 1.66 -10.96 -18.63
C ALA A 216 2.15 -11.89 -17.50
N TYR A 217 1.50 -11.88 -16.33
CA TYR A 217 1.90 -12.68 -15.17
C TYR A 217 1.74 -14.17 -15.45
N ARG A 218 0.63 -14.59 -16.06
CA ARG A 218 0.37 -15.99 -16.43
C ARG A 218 1.46 -16.57 -17.32
N LYS A 219 2.00 -15.77 -18.26
CA LYS A 219 3.08 -16.18 -19.17
C LYS A 219 4.40 -16.49 -18.45
N LEU A 220 4.58 -15.99 -17.22
CA LEU A 220 5.76 -16.28 -16.41
C LEU A 220 5.74 -17.68 -15.79
N PHE A 221 4.61 -18.40 -15.83
CA PHE A 221 4.45 -19.69 -15.17
C PHE A 221 4.05 -20.80 -16.16
N GLU A 222 4.29 -22.05 -15.79
CA GLU A 222 3.77 -23.22 -16.51
C GLU A 222 2.26 -23.35 -16.27
N GLU A 223 1.85 -23.21 -15.01
CA GLU A 223 0.45 -23.22 -14.58
C GLU A 223 0.10 -21.94 -13.80
N SER A 224 -1.08 -21.39 -14.09
CA SER A 224 -1.58 -20.18 -13.44
C SER A 224 -3.10 -20.21 -13.28
N HIS A 225 -3.56 -20.20 -12.04
CA HIS A 225 -4.99 -20.13 -11.70
C HIS A 225 -5.41 -18.69 -11.46
N ILE A 226 -6.59 -18.28 -11.95
CA ILE A 226 -7.20 -17.00 -11.60
C ILE A 226 -8.42 -17.25 -10.74
N LYS A 227 -8.55 -16.54 -9.62
CA LYS A 227 -9.72 -16.56 -8.75
C LYS A 227 -10.15 -15.14 -8.42
N THR A 228 -11.45 -14.88 -8.55
CA THR A 228 -12.09 -13.70 -7.95
C THR A 228 -12.54 -14.07 -6.55
N VAL A 229 -12.15 -13.28 -5.55
CA VAL A 229 -12.37 -13.59 -4.13
C VAL A 229 -13.26 -12.54 -3.51
N ASN A 230 -14.37 -12.98 -2.91
CA ASN A 230 -15.17 -12.13 -2.04
C ASN A 230 -14.47 -11.97 -0.69
N VAL A 231 -13.53 -11.03 -0.61
CA VAL A 231 -12.71 -10.83 0.59
C VAL A 231 -13.56 -10.43 1.81
N ALA A 232 -14.65 -9.70 1.62
CA ALA A 232 -15.57 -9.38 2.71
C ALA A 232 -16.18 -10.66 3.32
N GLU A 233 -16.48 -11.67 2.49
CA GLU A 233 -16.96 -12.97 2.94
C GLU A 233 -15.86 -13.81 3.59
N GLU A 234 -14.63 -13.77 3.05
CA GLU A 234 -13.46 -14.42 3.67
C GLU A 234 -13.19 -13.89 5.08
N VAL A 235 -13.30 -12.57 5.28
CA VAL A 235 -13.14 -11.93 6.60
C VAL A 235 -14.22 -12.41 7.58
N LYS A 236 -15.47 -12.57 7.13
CA LYS A 236 -16.57 -13.02 8.00
C LYS A 236 -16.45 -14.49 8.41
N LYS A 237 -16.07 -15.38 7.48
CA LYS A 237 -16.07 -16.83 7.72
C LYS A 237 -14.78 -17.36 8.35
N ASN A 238 -13.67 -16.63 8.26
CA ASN A 238 -12.37 -17.06 8.77
C ASN A 238 -11.97 -16.24 10.01
N ALA A 239 -11.94 -16.90 11.17
CA ALA A 239 -11.62 -16.27 12.46
C ALA A 239 -10.22 -15.64 12.49
N GLU A 240 -9.23 -16.18 11.77
CA GLU A 240 -7.89 -15.60 11.71
C GLU A 240 -7.86 -14.30 10.91
N ILE A 241 -8.58 -14.24 9.79
CA ILE A 241 -8.71 -13.02 8.99
C ILE A 241 -9.46 -11.96 9.80
N SER A 242 -10.58 -12.33 10.43
CA SER A 242 -11.38 -11.46 11.28
C SER A 242 -10.54 -10.83 12.41
N LYS A 243 -9.70 -11.63 13.08
CA LYS A 243 -8.78 -11.13 14.11
C LYS A 243 -7.79 -10.08 13.58
N ILE A 244 -7.22 -10.30 12.40
CA ILE A 244 -6.31 -9.32 11.78
C ILE A 244 -7.08 -8.05 11.38
N PHE A 245 -8.29 -8.21 10.85
CA PHE A 245 -9.17 -7.10 10.49
C PHE A 245 -9.48 -6.19 11.69
N ASP A 246 -9.83 -6.78 12.84
CA ASP A 246 -10.07 -6.04 14.08
C ASP A 246 -8.79 -5.36 14.60
N GLU A 247 -7.64 -6.03 14.53
CA GLU A 247 -6.34 -5.43 14.88
C GLU A 247 -6.04 -4.21 14.00
N LEU A 248 -6.25 -4.31 12.68
CA LEU A 248 -5.97 -3.22 11.73
C LEU A 248 -6.86 -1.98 11.97
N LYS A 249 -8.08 -2.17 12.48
CA LYS A 249 -9.01 -1.09 12.84
C LYS A 249 -8.73 -0.49 14.22
N ALA A 250 -8.05 -1.22 15.09
CA ALA A 250 -7.82 -0.79 16.47
C ALA A 250 -7.00 0.50 16.51
N TRP A 251 -7.42 1.44 17.37
CA TRP A 251 -6.68 2.69 17.60
C TRP A 251 -5.23 2.43 18.01
N LYS A 252 -5.01 1.40 18.84
CA LYS A 252 -3.67 0.94 19.27
C LYS A 252 -2.77 0.55 18.10
N TRP A 253 -3.34 0.06 17.00
CA TRP A 253 -2.58 -0.26 15.80
C TRP A 253 -2.34 0.97 14.92
N ILE A 254 -3.39 1.72 14.59
CA ILE A 254 -3.31 2.87 13.69
C ILE A 254 -2.42 3.96 14.31
N TYR A 255 -2.70 4.35 15.55
CA TYR A 255 -2.07 5.48 16.24
C TYR A 255 -1.06 5.01 17.28
N GLY A 256 -1.41 4.00 18.08
CA GLY A 256 -0.58 3.52 19.18
C GLY A 256 0.73 2.85 18.76
N LYS A 257 0.89 2.45 17.49
CA LYS A 257 2.17 1.94 16.95
C LYS A 257 3.12 3.03 16.47
N SER A 258 2.78 4.31 16.64
CA SER A 258 3.66 5.42 16.29
C SER A 258 4.92 5.41 17.17
N PRO A 259 6.13 5.55 16.58
CA PRO A 259 7.35 5.74 17.36
C PRO A 259 7.23 6.94 18.31
N LYS A 260 7.98 6.92 19.42
CA LYS A 260 8.00 8.02 20.40
C LYS A 260 8.19 9.38 19.69
N PHE A 261 7.45 10.38 20.14
CA PHE A 261 7.55 11.73 19.61
C PHE A 261 7.25 12.78 20.69
N GLN A 262 7.64 14.01 20.39
CA GLN A 262 7.32 15.19 21.17
C GLN A 262 6.35 16.07 20.37
N TYR A 263 5.34 16.63 21.05
CA TYR A 263 4.41 17.59 20.45
C TYR A 263 4.53 18.93 21.18
N SER A 264 4.81 19.98 20.40
CA SER A 264 4.87 21.35 20.88
C SER A 264 3.48 21.99 20.80
N ARG A 265 2.87 22.25 21.96
CA ARG A 265 1.59 22.96 22.06
C ARG A 265 1.75 24.44 21.70
N GLU A 266 0.65 25.14 21.49
CA GLU A 266 0.65 26.56 21.11
C GLU A 266 1.27 27.46 22.19
N ASN A 267 1.11 27.10 23.47
CA ASN A 267 1.77 27.75 24.60
C ASN A 267 3.26 27.38 24.77
N LYS A 268 3.85 26.69 23.79
CA LYS A 268 5.24 26.18 23.77
C LYS A 268 5.56 25.09 24.81
N SER A 269 4.59 24.60 25.58
CA SER A 269 4.83 23.42 26.42
C SER A 269 4.98 22.19 25.53
N ILE A 270 5.95 21.33 25.85
CA ILE A 270 6.20 20.08 25.14
C ILE A 270 5.52 18.95 25.90
N ILE A 271 4.80 18.09 25.18
CA ILE A 271 4.35 16.80 25.70
C ILE A 271 5.13 15.67 25.03
N GLU A 272 5.41 14.63 25.78
CA GLU A 272 5.98 13.39 25.25
C GLU A 272 4.89 12.35 25.03
N VAL A 273 4.90 11.72 23.85
CA VAL A 273 3.95 10.68 23.48
C VAL A 273 4.68 9.38 23.15
N LYS A 274 4.28 8.30 23.80
CA LYS A 274 4.81 6.94 23.58
C LYS A 274 3.67 5.95 23.48
N ASP A 275 3.74 5.05 22.50
CA ASP A 275 2.67 4.08 22.21
C ASP A 275 1.29 4.74 21.99
N GLY A 276 1.31 5.99 21.51
CA GLY A 276 0.14 6.87 21.35
C GLY A 276 -0.37 7.52 22.65
N LEU A 277 0.20 7.21 23.81
CA LEU A 277 -0.21 7.76 25.09
C LEU A 277 0.65 8.95 25.49
N VAL A 278 0.03 9.99 26.04
CA VAL A 278 0.74 11.10 26.69
C VAL A 278 1.37 10.56 27.96
N LEU A 279 2.70 10.66 28.10
CA LEU A 279 3.44 10.01 29.18
C LEU A 279 3.00 10.45 30.58
N ASP A 280 2.64 11.73 30.75
CA ASP A 280 2.30 12.29 32.06
C ASP A 280 0.91 11.89 32.56
N THR A 281 -0.04 11.63 31.64
CA THR A 281 -1.45 11.37 31.98
C THR A 281 -1.91 9.96 31.64
N ASN A 282 -1.11 9.21 30.88
CA ASN A 282 -1.50 7.93 30.24
C ASN A 282 -2.78 8.02 29.39
N GLN A 283 -3.22 9.23 29.04
CA GLN A 283 -4.37 9.42 28.15
C GLN A 283 -3.96 9.22 26.69
N GLN A 284 -4.88 8.71 25.88
CA GLN A 284 -4.68 8.64 24.43
C GLN A 284 -4.45 10.04 23.87
N PHE A 285 -3.37 10.20 23.10
CA PHE A 285 -3.12 11.41 22.36
C PHE A 285 -4.15 11.54 21.23
N SER A 286 -4.90 12.63 21.22
CA SER A 286 -6.02 12.80 20.29
C SER A 286 -5.56 12.69 18.82
N PRO A 287 -6.27 11.96 17.95
CA PRO A 287 -6.03 12.03 16.51
C PRO A 287 -6.35 13.42 15.92
N ASP A 288 -7.20 14.20 16.58
CA ASP A 288 -7.55 15.58 16.23
C ASP A 288 -6.99 16.54 17.30
N LEU A 289 -5.86 17.20 16.99
CA LEU A 289 -5.15 18.13 17.90
C LEU A 289 -5.65 19.56 17.85
#